data_AF-A0A523QBP3-F1
#
_entry.id   AF-A0A523QBP3-F1
#
_cell.length_a   1.000
_cell.length_b   1.000
_cell.length_c   1.000
_cell.angle_alpha   90.00
_cell.angle_beta   90.00
_cell.angle_gamma   90.00
#
_symmetry.space_group_name_H-M   'P 1'
#
loop_
_entity.id
_entity.type
_entity.pdbx_description
1 polymer ?
#
loop_
_entity_poly.entity_id
_entity_poly.type
_entity_poly.pdbx_seq_one_letter_code
_entity_poly.pdbx_strand_id
1 'polypeptide(L)' 'MPDKVRVAFTVPTTRPVRYPAAALKAAPNPVDAQRFVAFLLQPAAQAVLAKYGFGKP' A
#
# COMPACT_ATOMS: atom_id res chain seq x y z
N MET A 1 17.19 7.32 -16.81
CA MET A 1 16.44 6.32 -17.61
C MET A 1 14.91 6.49 -17.65
N PRO A 2 14.23 7.34 -16.85
CA PRO A 2 12.79 7.60 -17.02
C PRO A 2 12.40 8.10 -18.43
N ASP A 3 13.32 8.77 -19.13
CA ASP A 3 13.02 9.42 -20.42
C ASP A 3 13.19 8.50 -21.64
N LYS A 4 13.64 7.25 -21.44
CA LYS A 4 13.88 6.30 -22.53
C LYS A 4 12.78 5.25 -22.69
N VAL A 5 11.93 5.05 -21.68
CA VAL A 5 10.90 4.00 -21.70
C VAL A 5 9.60 4.50 -21.08
N ARG A 6 8.47 4.00 -21.59
CA ARG A 6 7.12 4.35 -21.15
C ARG A 6 6.38 3.08 -20.76
N VAL A 7 5.40 3.21 -19.85
CA VAL A 7 4.47 2.12 -19.55
C VAL A 7 3.56 1.90 -20.77
N ALA A 8 3.57 0.70 -21.34
CA ALA A 8 2.74 0.38 -22.51
C ALA A 8 1.26 0.22 -22.12
N PHE A 9 0.98 -0.55 -21.07
CA PHE A 9 -0.36 -0.71 -20.49
C PHE A 9 -0.26 -1.42 -19.12
N THR A 10 -1.35 -1.39 -18.34
CA THR A 10 -1.49 -2.19 -17.12
C THR A 10 -2.08 -3.55 -17.48
N VAL A 11 -1.39 -4.64 -17.12
CA VAL A 11 -1.85 -5.99 -17.41
C VAL A 11 -3.07 -6.33 -16.53
N PRO A 12 -4.23 -6.70 -17.11
CA PRO A 12 -5.36 -7.16 -16.32
C PRO A 12 -5.00 -8.49 -15.67
N THR A 13 -5.18 -8.59 -14.35
CA THR A 13 -4.96 -9.82 -13.59
C THR A 13 -6.31 -10.42 -13.23
N THR A 14 -6.45 -11.74 -13.38
CA THR A 14 -7.66 -12.46 -12.97
C THR A 14 -7.84 -12.44 -11.46
N ARG A 15 -6.75 -12.34 -10.71
CA ARG A 15 -6.73 -12.16 -9.25
C ARG A 15 -6.10 -10.81 -8.91
N PRO A 16 -6.78 -9.95 -8.13
CA PRO A 16 -6.22 -8.66 -7.75
C PRO A 16 -4.95 -8.83 -6.90
N VAL A 17 -3.92 -8.06 -7.20
CA VAL A 17 -2.71 -7.96 -6.38
C VAL A 17 -3.07 -7.15 -5.11
N ARG A 18 -3.16 -7.82 -3.95
CA ARG A 18 -3.55 -7.22 -2.67
C ARG A 18 -2.44 -7.32 -1.65
N TYR A 19 -2.22 -6.24 -0.89
CA TYR A 19 -1.27 -6.16 0.22
C TYR A 19 -2.01 -5.87 1.53
N PRO A 20 -2.54 -6.91 2.21
CA PRO A 20 -3.24 -6.71 3.47
C PRO A 20 -2.26 -6.32 4.59
N ALA A 21 -2.68 -5.38 5.44
CA ALA A 21 -1.97 -4.98 6.64
C ALA A 21 -2.88 -5.16 7.86
N ALA A 22 -2.35 -5.76 8.93
CA ALA A 22 -3.10 -6.00 10.17
C ALA A 22 -2.18 -5.86 11.38
N ALA A 23 -2.73 -5.38 12.49
CA ALA A 23 -2.04 -5.39 13.77
C ALA A 23 -1.96 -6.83 14.32
N LEU A 24 -0.81 -7.21 14.86
CA LEU A 24 -0.65 -8.54 15.47
C LEU A 24 -1.45 -8.64 16.77
N LYS A 25 -2.09 -9.80 17.00
CA LYS A 25 -2.88 -10.06 18.21
C LYS A 25 -2.06 -9.92 19.50
N ALA A 26 -0.79 -10.34 19.46
CA ALA A 26 0.15 -10.26 20.58
C ALA A 26 1.19 -9.14 20.38
N ALA A 27 0.82 -8.04 19.73
CA ALA A 27 1.71 -6.90 19.55
C ALA A 27 2.17 -6.35 20.91
N PRO A 28 3.47 -6.08 21.11
CA PRO A 28 3.98 -5.48 22.35
C PRO A 28 3.36 -4.11 22.67
N ASN A 29 2.90 -3.39 21.64
CA ASN A 29 2.13 -2.16 21.77
C ASN A 29 0.89 -2.22 20.85
N PRO A 30 -0.25 -2.74 21.35
CA PRO A 30 -1.42 -3.01 20.51
C PRO A 30 -2.12 -1.72 20.06
N VAL A 31 -2.12 -0.68 20.90
CA VAL A 31 -2.79 0.60 20.60
C VAL A 31 -2.10 1.30 19.44
N ASP A 32 -0.77 1.41 19.48
CA ASP A 32 -0.04 2.09 18.41
C ASP A 32 0.03 1.24 17.12
N ALA A 33 0.02 -0.10 17.23
CA ALA A 33 -0.12 -0.97 16.07
C ALA A 33 -1.46 -0.73 15.33
N GLN A 34 -2.58 -0.61 16.06
CA GLN A 34 -3.88 -0.28 15.46
C GLN A 34 -3.89 1.13 14.86
N ARG A 35 -3.30 2.11 15.55
CA ARG A 35 -3.16 3.49 15.02
C ARG A 35 -2.35 3.53 13.74
N PHE A 36 -1.29 2.73 13.64
CA PHE A 36 -0.48 2.64 12.42
C PHE A 36 -1.28 2.06 11.25
N VAL A 37 -2.05 0.99 11.48
CA VAL A 37 -2.93 0.44 10.44
C VAL A 37 -3.97 1.48 9.98
N ALA A 38 -4.55 2.24 10.92
CA ALA A 38 -5.45 3.34 10.58
C ALA A 38 -4.76 4.48 9.82
N PHE A 39 -3.50 4.79 10.16
CA PHE A 39 -2.68 5.77 9.46
C PHE A 39 -2.43 5.37 8.00
N LEU A 40 -2.22 4.08 7.70
CA LEU A 40 -2.03 3.61 6.33
C LEU A 40 -3.21 3.97 5.40
N LEU A 41 -4.42 4.16 5.94
CA LEU A 41 -5.60 4.55 5.17
C LEU A 41 -5.70 6.08 4.92
N GLN A 42 -4.84 6.88 5.55
CA GLN A 42 -4.86 8.34 5.39
C GLN A 42 -4.26 8.79 4.05
N PRO A 43 -4.70 9.96 3.50
CA PRO A 43 -4.22 10.45 2.21
C PRO A 43 -2.70 10.57 2.10
N ALA A 44 -2.03 11.02 3.17
CA ALA A 44 -0.57 11.17 3.20
C ALA A 44 0.15 9.81 3.07
N ALA A 45 -0.32 8.78 3.77
CA ALA A 45 0.25 7.44 3.69
C ALA A 45 -0.03 6.81 2.31
N GLN A 46 -1.24 6.97 1.79
CA GLN A 46 -1.62 6.50 0.46
C GLN A 46 -0.80 7.17 -0.65
N ALA A 47 -0.42 8.45 -0.50
CA ALA A 47 0.44 9.14 -1.46
C ALA A 47 1.85 8.53 -1.53
N VAL A 48 2.41 8.11 -0.38
CA VAL A 48 3.70 7.40 -0.34
C VAL A 48 3.60 6.05 -1.04
N LEU A 49 2.54 5.28 -0.76
CA LEU A 49 2.30 3.99 -1.41
C LEU A 49 2.15 4.14 -2.93
N ALA A 50 1.36 5.13 -3.38
CA ALA A 50 1.17 5.42 -4.79
C ALA A 50 2.47 5.83 -5.51
N LYS A 51 3.35 6.61 -4.85
CA LYS A 51 4.66 7.00 -5.39
C LYS A 51 5.53 5.79 -5.76
N TYR A 52 5.38 4.68 -5.04
CA TYR A 52 6.14 3.44 -5.27
C TYR A 52 5.35 2.37 -6.04
N GLY A 53 4.21 2.72 -6.64
CA GLY A 53 3.45 1.82 -7.52
C GLY A 53 2.47 0.89 -6.81
N PHE A 54 2.18 1.13 -5.54
CA PHE A 54 1.09 0.42 -4.86
C PHE A 54 -0.26 1.04 -5.23
N GLY A 55 -1.23 0.16 -5.53
CA GLY A 55 -2.63 0.56 -5.73
C GLY A 55 -3.29 0.94 -4.40
N LYS A 56 -4.39 1.69 -4.49
CA LYS A 56 -5.26 1.93 -3.33
C LYS A 56 -5.91 0.61 -2.91
N PRO A 57 -6.05 0.37 -1.60
CA PRO A 57 -6.76 -0.81 -1.09
C PRO A 57 -8.24 -0.82 -1.48
#